data_AF-A0A1S3QT23-F1
#
_entry.id   AF-A0A1S3QT23-F1
#
_cell.length_a   1.000
_cell.length_b   1.000
_cell.length_c   1.000
_cell.angle_alpha   90.00
_cell.angle_beta   90.00
_cell.angle_gamma   90.00
#
_symmetry.space_group_name_H-M   'P 1'
#
loop_
_entity.id
_entity.type
_entity.pdbx_description
1 polymer ?
#
loop_
_entity_poly.entity_id
_entity_poly.type
_entity_poly.pdbx_seq_one_letter_code
_entity_poly.pdbx_strand_id
1 'polypeptide(L)'
;STHGGRSGSPGNEVFVLCGRFYTVEGLGVLVMRCLFCVAGSTHGGRSGSPGNEVFVLCGRFYTRWKEWESWYSQSFGLHFSLREEQWQEDWAFILSLASQPGASLEQTHIFVLAHILRRPIIVYGVKYYKSFRGETLGYTRFQGVYLPLLWEQSFCWKSPIALGYTRGHFSALVAMENDGYDNRGAGANLNTDDDVTVTFLPLVDSERKLLHVHFLSAHEMGNEEQQEKLLREWLDCCVTEGGMLAAMQKSSRRRNHPLVTQMVENWLDGYR
;
A
#
# COMPACT_ATOMS: atom_id res chain seq x y z
N SER A 1 7.97 3.25 -52.54
CA SER A 1 6.83 2.32 -52.59
C SER A 1 6.62 1.66 -51.25
N THR A 2 5.36 1.74 -50.79
CA THR A 2 4.63 0.81 -49.88
C THR A 2 5.21 0.55 -48.48
N HIS A 3 4.67 1.10 -47.38
CA HIS A 3 3.35 1.00 -46.69
C HIS A 3 3.29 -0.06 -45.57
N GLY A 4 2.68 0.35 -44.45
CA GLY A 4 2.32 -0.45 -43.25
C GLY A 4 3.07 0.04 -42.02
N GLY A 5 2.56 0.86 -41.10
CA GLY A 5 1.19 0.94 -40.58
C GLY A 5 1.07 0.02 -39.37
N ARG A 6 1.20 0.55 -38.15
CA ARG A 6 0.54 0.01 -36.94
C ARG A 6 0.51 1.05 -35.82
N SER A 7 -0.72 1.46 -35.55
CA SER A 7 -1.24 1.97 -34.28
C SER A 7 -0.73 1.15 -33.09
N GLY A 8 -0.16 1.83 -32.09
CA GLY A 8 0.06 1.32 -30.75
C GLY A 8 -0.50 2.34 -29.77
N SER A 9 -1.56 1.97 -29.07
CA SER A 9 -2.19 2.72 -27.99
C SER A 9 -1.14 3.15 -26.95
N PRO A 10 -1.21 4.36 -26.36
CA PRO A 10 -0.41 4.66 -25.20
C PRO A 10 -1.01 3.91 -24.02
N GLY A 11 -0.39 2.78 -23.67
CA GLY A 11 -0.64 2.14 -22.38
C GLY A 11 -0.18 3.08 -21.28
N ASN A 12 -0.97 3.19 -20.21
CA ASN A 12 -0.62 3.90 -18.99
C ASN A 12 0.63 3.25 -18.37
N GLU A 13 1.82 3.71 -18.78
CA GLU A 13 3.09 3.29 -18.17
C GLU A 13 3.19 3.90 -16.77
N VAL A 14 3.22 3.03 -15.76
CA VAL A 14 3.50 3.41 -14.37
C VAL A 14 4.99 3.71 -14.28
N PHE A 15 5.35 4.98 -14.09
CA PHE A 15 6.74 5.37 -13.95
C PHE A 15 7.24 5.12 -12.52
N VAL A 16 8.39 4.45 -12.43
CA VAL A 16 9.10 4.29 -11.15
C VAL A 16 9.91 5.56 -10.93
N LEU A 17 9.42 6.47 -10.09
CA LEU A 17 10.26 7.55 -9.59
C LEU A 17 11.27 6.95 -8.61
N CYS A 18 12.47 6.65 -9.11
CA CYS A 18 13.62 6.30 -8.29
C CYS A 18 14.19 7.57 -7.65
N GLY A 19 13.40 8.20 -6.79
CA GLY A 19 13.92 9.15 -5.81
C GLY A 19 14.60 8.33 -4.73
N ARG A 20 15.88 8.60 -4.45
CA ARG A 20 16.47 8.20 -3.16
C ARG A 20 15.63 8.87 -2.08
N PHE A 21 14.66 8.15 -1.53
CA PHE A 21 14.01 8.51 -0.27
C PHE A 21 15.08 8.34 0.82
N TYR A 22 15.93 9.35 0.94
CA TYR A 22 16.69 9.56 2.15
C TYR A 22 15.70 9.71 3.29
N THR A 23 15.96 8.91 4.32
CA THR A 23 15.35 8.89 5.66
C THR A 23 13.88 8.49 5.78
N VAL A 24 13.73 7.21 6.13
CA VAL A 24 12.64 6.51 6.83
C VAL A 24 12.29 7.17 8.19
N GLU A 25 12.76 8.37 8.49
CA GLU A 25 12.58 9.04 9.79
C GLU A 25 11.13 9.47 10.04
N GLY A 26 10.42 9.96 9.01
CA GLY A 26 9.03 10.42 9.18
C GLY A 26 8.00 9.29 9.29
N LEU A 27 8.22 8.19 8.54
CA LEU A 27 7.29 7.05 8.51
C LEU A 27 7.37 6.26 9.82
N GLY A 28 8.59 6.05 10.34
CA GLY A 28 8.81 5.41 11.64
C GLY A 28 8.13 6.18 12.77
N VAL A 29 8.20 7.52 12.78
CA VAL A 29 7.52 8.37 13.78
C VAL A 29 6.00 8.32 13.69
N LEU A 30 5.43 8.20 12.48
CA LEU A 30 3.97 8.10 12.30
C LEU A 30 3.45 6.71 12.71
N VAL A 31 4.17 5.66 12.31
CA VAL A 31 3.92 4.27 12.70
C VAL A 31 4.10 4.10 14.20
N MET A 32 5.14 4.69 14.78
CA MET A 32 5.30 4.87 16.22
C MET A 32 4.13 5.65 16.81
N ARG A 33 3.68 6.79 16.30
CA ARG A 33 2.55 7.50 16.93
C ARG A 33 1.28 6.66 17.00
N CYS A 34 1.00 5.82 16.01
CA CYS A 34 -0.10 4.86 16.07
C CYS A 34 0.18 3.62 16.93
N LEU A 35 1.43 3.16 17.05
CA LEU A 35 1.84 2.00 17.88
C LEU A 35 2.34 2.38 19.31
N PHE A 36 2.61 3.64 19.60
CA PHE A 36 3.32 4.22 20.76
C PHE A 36 2.65 5.47 21.37
N CYS A 37 1.46 5.92 20.92
CA CYS A 37 0.51 6.51 21.88
C CYS A 37 0.19 5.54 23.08
N VAL A 38 0.75 4.33 23.02
CA VAL A 38 0.72 3.16 23.89
C VAL A 38 1.58 3.22 25.17
N ALA A 39 2.47 4.20 25.42
CA ALA A 39 3.32 4.14 26.64
C ALA A 39 3.58 5.46 27.39
N GLY A 40 2.61 6.39 27.42
CA GLY A 40 2.83 7.69 28.05
C GLY A 40 1.58 8.34 28.64
N SER A 41 1.02 7.78 29.72
CA SER A 41 0.32 8.53 30.78
C SER A 41 0.00 7.64 31.98
N THR A 42 1.02 7.27 32.75
CA THR A 42 0.82 6.95 34.17
C THR A 42 0.82 8.25 34.94
N HIS A 43 -0.32 8.95 34.98
CA HIS A 43 -0.85 9.70 36.14
C HIS A 43 -2.08 10.51 35.75
N GLY A 44 -3.17 10.31 36.51
CA GLY A 44 -4.35 11.17 36.49
C GLY A 44 -5.59 10.47 35.96
N GLY A 45 -6.34 9.82 36.86
CA GLY A 45 -7.63 9.23 36.54
C GLY A 45 -8.65 10.29 36.10
N ARG A 46 -9.40 9.97 35.05
CA ARG A 46 -10.79 10.36 34.80
C ARG A 46 -11.37 9.41 33.76
N SER A 47 -12.56 8.89 34.05
CA SER A 47 -13.30 7.93 33.25
C SER A 47 -13.58 8.47 31.84
N GLY A 48 -12.94 7.88 30.83
CA GLY A 48 -13.07 8.22 29.41
C GLY A 48 -11.71 8.57 28.76
N SER A 49 -10.75 7.65 28.82
CA SER A 49 -9.36 7.91 28.43
C SER A 49 -9.04 7.37 27.02
N PRO A 50 -8.45 8.17 26.11
CA PRO A 50 -7.90 7.72 24.81
C PRO A 50 -6.92 6.54 24.90
N GLY A 51 -6.33 6.30 26.07
CA GLY A 51 -5.42 5.18 26.32
C GLY A 51 -6.06 3.80 26.14
N ASN A 52 -7.35 3.62 26.46
CA ASN A 52 -7.99 2.30 26.38
C ASN A 52 -8.20 1.83 24.93
N GLU A 53 -8.59 2.72 24.02
CA GLU A 53 -8.74 2.38 22.59
C GLU A 53 -7.39 2.05 21.94
N VAL A 54 -6.33 2.71 22.40
CA VAL A 54 -4.97 2.56 21.87
C VAL A 54 -4.32 1.22 22.28
N PHE A 55 -4.50 0.77 23.53
CA PHE A 55 -4.08 -0.59 23.93
C PHE A 55 -4.84 -1.68 23.15
N VAL A 56 -6.13 -1.46 22.87
CA VAL A 56 -6.96 -2.39 22.10
C VAL A 56 -6.46 -2.51 20.66
N LEU A 57 -6.06 -1.41 20.01
CA LEU A 57 -5.55 -1.45 18.63
C LEU A 57 -4.23 -2.21 18.51
N CYS A 58 -3.27 -1.99 19.41
CA CYS A 58 -2.00 -2.74 19.41
C CYS A 58 -2.25 -4.25 19.57
N GLY A 59 -3.16 -4.64 20.47
CA GLY A 59 -3.58 -6.03 20.62
C GLY A 59 -4.20 -6.61 19.33
N ARG A 60 -5.02 -5.84 18.61
CA ARG A 60 -5.61 -6.28 17.34
C ARG A 60 -4.55 -6.48 16.24
N PHE A 61 -3.54 -5.61 16.17
CA PHE A 61 -2.43 -5.79 15.23
C PHE A 61 -1.59 -7.02 15.56
N TYR A 62 -1.30 -7.25 16.84
CA TYR A 62 -0.61 -8.45 17.30
C TYR A 62 -1.36 -9.72 16.89
N THR A 63 -2.68 -9.78 17.11
CA THR A 63 -3.50 -10.94 16.69
C THR A 63 -3.40 -11.19 15.19
N ARG A 64 -3.56 -10.15 14.37
CA ARG A 64 -3.45 -10.27 12.91
C ARG A 64 -2.07 -10.72 12.46
N TRP A 65 -1.01 -10.19 13.07
CA TRP A 65 0.36 -10.58 12.77
C TRP A 65 0.64 -12.04 13.15
N LYS A 66 0.19 -12.47 14.33
CA LYS A 66 0.36 -13.85 14.81
C LYS A 66 -0.35 -14.87 13.91
N GLU A 67 -1.60 -14.57 13.52
CA GLU A 67 -2.36 -15.40 12.58
C GLU A 67 -1.66 -15.48 11.22
N TRP A 68 -1.14 -14.35 10.74
CA TRP A 68 -0.41 -14.26 9.49
C TRP A 68 0.87 -15.10 9.47
N GLU A 69 1.73 -14.98 10.48
CA GLU A 69 2.97 -15.78 10.57
C GLU A 69 2.67 -17.28 10.73
N SER A 70 1.60 -17.62 11.47
CA SER A 70 1.13 -19.00 11.62
C SER A 70 0.62 -19.59 10.29
N TRP A 71 -0.15 -18.83 9.52
CA TRP A 71 -0.62 -19.27 8.21
C TRP A 71 0.53 -19.41 7.20
N TYR A 72 1.47 -18.46 7.22
CA TYR A 72 2.62 -18.47 6.34
C TYR A 72 3.47 -19.71 6.58
N SER A 73 3.81 -20.06 7.82
CA SER A 73 4.60 -21.26 8.13
C SER A 73 3.92 -22.56 7.68
N GLN A 74 2.62 -22.68 7.92
CA GLN A 74 1.82 -23.83 7.50
C GLN A 74 1.79 -24.00 5.97
N SER A 75 1.79 -22.89 5.22
CA SER A 75 1.81 -22.90 3.75
C SER A 75 3.09 -23.53 3.16
N PHE A 76 4.18 -23.58 3.93
CA PHE A 76 5.42 -24.27 3.58
C PHE A 76 5.54 -25.67 4.22
N GLY A 77 4.47 -26.18 4.83
CA GLY A 77 4.47 -27.47 5.51
C GLY A 77 5.28 -27.49 6.80
N LEU A 78 5.67 -26.32 7.33
CA LEU A 78 6.40 -26.20 8.58
C LEU A 78 5.40 -26.09 9.73
N HIS A 79 5.05 -27.23 10.31
CA HIS A 79 4.26 -27.28 11.54
C HIS A 79 5.17 -27.01 12.75
N PHE A 80 5.43 -25.74 13.05
CA PHE A 80 6.00 -25.35 14.33
C PHE A 80 4.95 -24.65 15.20
N SER A 81 5.01 -24.90 16.51
CA SER A 81 4.20 -24.20 17.50
C SER A 81 5.15 -23.43 18.41
N LEU A 82 5.10 -22.10 18.37
CA LEU A 82 5.83 -21.26 19.31
C LEU A 82 5.06 -21.16 20.63
N ARG A 83 5.80 -20.97 21.72
CA ARG A 83 5.22 -20.62 23.02
C ARG A 83 4.79 -19.15 23.02
N GLU A 84 3.89 -18.79 23.92
CA GLU A 84 3.36 -17.43 23.98
C GLU A 84 4.47 -16.40 24.25
N GLU A 85 5.45 -16.74 25.09
CA GLU A 85 6.55 -15.84 25.41
C GLU A 85 7.39 -15.49 24.16
N GLN A 86 7.65 -16.47 23.29
CA GLN A 86 8.40 -16.23 22.05
C GLN A 86 7.63 -15.30 21.11
N TRP A 87 6.31 -15.48 20.99
CA TRP A 87 5.49 -14.56 20.19
C TRP A 87 5.55 -13.13 20.70
N GLN A 88 5.59 -12.94 22.02
CA GLN A 88 5.70 -11.61 22.63
C GLN A 88 7.08 -10.99 22.40
N GLU A 89 8.15 -11.79 22.47
CA GLU A 89 9.51 -11.33 22.17
C GLU A 89 9.65 -10.91 20.70
N ASP A 90 9.17 -11.74 19.78
CA ASP A 90 9.20 -11.46 18.34
C ASP A 90 8.36 -10.21 18.01
N TRP A 91 7.19 -10.07 18.63
CA TRP A 91 6.36 -8.87 18.49
C TRP A 91 7.04 -7.61 19.04
N ALA A 92 7.64 -7.70 20.23
CA ALA A 92 8.38 -6.59 20.82
C ALA A 92 9.57 -6.18 19.94
N PHE A 93 10.25 -7.14 19.32
CA PHE A 93 11.30 -6.86 18.34
C PHE A 93 10.76 -6.08 17.14
N ILE A 94 9.65 -6.52 16.52
CA ILE A 94 9.01 -5.81 15.40
C ILE A 94 8.65 -4.38 15.79
N LEU A 95 8.04 -4.17 16.96
CA LEU A 95 7.70 -2.84 17.47
C LEU A 95 8.94 -1.95 17.62
N SER A 96 10.06 -2.52 18.07
CA SER A 96 11.31 -1.79 18.26
C SER A 96 11.91 -1.26 16.95
N LEU A 97 11.63 -1.91 15.81
CA LEU A 97 12.11 -1.47 14.49
C LEU A 97 11.55 -0.09 14.12
N ALA A 98 10.27 0.16 14.41
CA ALA A 98 9.64 1.46 14.16
C ALA A 98 10.27 2.59 15.00
N SER A 99 10.87 2.25 16.14
CA SER A 99 11.52 3.20 17.04
C SER A 99 12.95 3.54 16.64
N GLN A 100 13.56 2.77 15.74
CA GLN A 100 14.97 2.88 15.39
C GLN A 100 15.12 3.60 14.05
N PRO A 101 15.67 4.83 14.02
CA PRO A 101 15.92 5.54 12.77
C PRO A 101 16.80 4.71 11.83
N GLY A 102 16.36 4.57 10.58
CA GLY A 102 17.09 3.82 9.55
C GLY A 102 16.99 2.30 9.64
N ALA A 103 16.26 1.75 10.63
CA ALA A 103 15.96 0.33 10.65
C ALA A 103 15.06 -0.08 9.48
N SER A 104 15.28 -1.27 8.96
CA SER A 104 14.42 -1.87 7.93
C SER A 104 13.08 -2.28 8.54
N LEU A 105 11.99 -1.85 7.90
CA LEU A 105 10.64 -2.18 8.34
C LEU A 105 10.09 -3.42 7.61
N GLU A 106 9.23 -4.15 8.31
CA GLU A 106 8.56 -5.36 7.80
C GLU A 106 7.13 -5.12 7.27
N GLN A 107 6.49 -6.16 6.73
CA GLN A 107 5.15 -6.12 6.15
C GLN A 107 4.10 -5.57 7.13
N THR A 108 4.24 -5.89 8.42
CA THR A 108 3.38 -5.39 9.51
C THR A 108 3.33 -3.87 9.54
N HIS A 109 4.45 -3.19 9.27
CA HIS A 109 4.50 -1.73 9.27
C HIS A 109 3.73 -1.12 8.08
N ILE A 110 3.69 -1.81 6.93
CA ILE A 110 2.87 -1.40 5.78
C ILE A 110 1.39 -1.57 6.10
N PHE A 111 1.02 -2.68 6.75
CA PHE A 111 -0.34 -2.90 7.23
C PHE A 111 -0.77 -1.81 8.21
N VAL A 112 0.06 -1.49 9.21
CA VAL A 112 -0.21 -0.37 10.12
C VAL A 112 -0.30 0.96 9.36
N LEU A 113 0.60 1.24 8.42
CA LEU A 113 0.57 2.45 7.61
C LEU A 113 -0.73 2.60 6.82
N ALA A 114 -1.26 1.50 6.25
CA ALA A 114 -2.56 1.52 5.57
C ALA A 114 -3.70 1.99 6.51
N HIS A 115 -3.65 1.59 7.78
CA HIS A 115 -4.62 2.04 8.79
C HIS A 115 -4.45 3.51 9.16
N ILE A 116 -3.21 3.99 9.26
CA ILE A 116 -2.93 5.40 9.54
C ILE A 116 -3.47 6.28 8.42
N LEU A 117 -3.20 5.89 7.18
CA LEU A 117 -3.64 6.61 5.99
C LEU A 117 -5.13 6.39 5.69
N ARG A 118 -5.77 5.43 6.36
CA ARG A 118 -7.15 4.96 6.11
C ARG A 118 -7.35 4.63 4.62
N ARG A 119 -6.32 4.05 4.01
CA ARG A 119 -6.21 3.81 2.57
C ARG A 119 -5.55 2.47 2.31
N PRO A 120 -6.05 1.66 1.35
CA PRO A 120 -5.34 0.49 0.86
C PRO A 120 -3.96 0.85 0.29
N ILE A 121 -2.98 -0.04 0.50
CA ILE A 121 -1.65 0.07 -0.11
C ILE A 121 -1.42 -1.17 -0.97
N ILE A 122 -1.06 -0.98 -2.24
CA ILE A 122 -0.71 -2.04 -3.18
C ILE A 122 0.81 -2.03 -3.35
N VAL A 123 1.46 -3.15 -3.08
CA VAL A 123 2.90 -3.31 -3.25
C VAL A 123 3.17 -4.26 -4.41
N TYR A 124 3.86 -3.76 -5.43
CA TYR A 124 4.42 -4.56 -6.51
C TYR A 124 5.90 -4.79 -6.22
N GLY A 125 6.40 -6.00 -6.38
CA GLY A 125 7.80 -6.26 -6.07
C GLY A 125 8.30 -7.60 -6.55
N VAL A 126 9.61 -7.80 -6.46
CA VAL A 126 10.21 -9.09 -6.84
C VAL A 126 9.84 -10.16 -5.82
N LYS A 127 9.29 -11.29 -6.26
CA LYS A 127 9.04 -12.46 -5.40
C LYS A 127 10.34 -13.05 -4.83
N TYR A 128 11.43 -12.96 -5.58
CA TYR A 128 12.75 -13.48 -5.19
C TYR A 128 13.81 -12.40 -5.32
N TYR A 129 14.67 -12.26 -4.31
CA TYR A 129 15.89 -11.48 -4.48
C TYR A 129 17.04 -12.41 -4.89
N LYS A 130 17.81 -11.94 -5.87
CA LYS A 130 18.87 -12.69 -6.51
C LYS A 130 20.23 -12.13 -6.15
N SER A 131 21.21 -13.01 -6.03
CA SER A 131 22.64 -12.68 -6.01
C SER A 131 23.04 -11.95 -7.28
N PHE A 132 24.20 -11.29 -7.26
CA PHE A 132 24.81 -10.71 -8.47
C PHE A 132 25.06 -11.76 -9.57
N ARG A 133 25.16 -13.04 -9.20
CA ARG A 133 25.29 -14.18 -10.12
C ARG A 133 23.95 -14.72 -10.63
N GLY A 134 22.82 -14.13 -10.22
CA GLY A 134 21.47 -14.54 -10.60
C GLY A 134 20.86 -15.67 -9.75
N GLU A 135 21.58 -16.19 -8.77
CA GLU A 135 21.11 -17.23 -7.84
C GLU A 135 20.04 -16.68 -6.89
N THR A 136 18.96 -17.42 -6.67
CA THR A 136 17.91 -17.04 -5.72
C THR A 136 18.44 -17.17 -4.29
N LEU A 137 18.55 -16.05 -3.58
CA LEU A 137 19.04 -16.01 -2.20
C LEU A 137 17.90 -16.11 -1.18
N GLY A 138 16.68 -15.74 -1.56
CA GLY A 138 15.53 -15.82 -0.68
C GLY A 138 14.26 -15.28 -1.34
N TYR A 139 13.15 -15.45 -0.61
CA TYR A 139 11.82 -15.02 -1.02
C TYR A 139 11.45 -13.71 -0.33
N THR A 140 10.93 -12.74 -1.07
CA THR A 140 10.36 -11.51 -0.49
C THR A 140 8.87 -11.70 -0.28
N ARG A 141 8.37 -11.23 0.86
CA ARG A 141 6.97 -11.37 1.27
C ARG A 141 6.18 -10.07 1.14
N PHE A 142 6.70 -9.09 0.40
CA PHE A 142 6.11 -7.74 0.36
C PHE A 142 5.06 -7.55 -0.75
N GLN A 143 5.13 -8.31 -1.85
CA GLN A 143 4.16 -8.15 -2.93
C GLN A 143 2.75 -8.50 -2.42
N GLY A 144 1.77 -7.64 -2.71
CA GLY A 144 0.37 -7.87 -2.37
C GLY A 144 -0.39 -6.60 -2.03
N VAL A 145 -1.58 -6.80 -1.49
CA VAL A 145 -2.50 -5.73 -1.08
C VAL A 145 -2.58 -5.69 0.45
N TYR A 146 -2.45 -4.49 1.02
CA TYR A 146 -2.57 -4.22 2.44
C TYR A 146 -3.83 -3.37 2.67
N LEU A 147 -4.84 -3.99 3.27
CA LEU A 147 -6.13 -3.35 3.53
C LEU A 147 -6.20 -2.84 4.99
N PRO A 148 -6.85 -1.70 5.26
CA PRO A 148 -7.03 -1.19 6.63
C PRO A 148 -8.16 -1.93 7.39
N LEU A 149 -8.06 -3.27 7.48
CA LEU A 149 -9.12 -4.18 7.96
C LEU A 149 -9.62 -3.96 9.39
N LEU A 150 -8.86 -3.24 10.22
CA LEU A 150 -9.27 -2.97 11.60
C LEU A 150 -10.21 -1.76 11.72
N TRP A 151 -10.40 -1.00 10.63
CA TRP A 151 -11.39 0.07 10.51
C TRP A 151 -12.70 -0.42 9.90
N GLU A 152 -13.77 0.36 10.06
CA GLU A 152 -14.96 0.22 9.24
C GLU A 152 -14.70 0.71 7.81
N GLN A 153 -15.23 0.01 6.81
CA GLN A 153 -15.01 0.33 5.38
C GLN A 153 -15.43 1.76 5.03
N SER A 154 -16.54 2.24 5.60
CA SER A 154 -17.06 3.61 5.42
C SER A 154 -16.09 4.69 5.93
N PHE A 155 -15.20 4.33 6.85
CA PHE A 155 -14.16 5.21 7.38
C PHE A 155 -12.91 5.23 6.50
N CYS A 156 -12.81 4.41 5.45
CA CYS A 156 -11.63 4.33 4.61
C CYS A 156 -11.87 4.88 3.20
N TRP A 157 -10.82 5.43 2.62
CA TRP A 157 -10.80 5.85 1.23
C TRP A 157 -10.49 4.65 0.35
N LYS A 158 -11.27 4.46 -0.72
CA LYS A 158 -11.09 3.35 -1.67
C LYS A 158 -9.94 3.54 -2.66
N SER A 159 -9.42 4.76 -2.82
CA SER A 159 -8.31 5.07 -3.72
C SER A 159 -6.99 4.58 -3.09
N PRO A 160 -6.28 3.60 -3.67
CA PRO A 160 -5.07 3.03 -3.06
C PRO A 160 -3.83 3.91 -3.25
N ILE A 161 -2.75 3.57 -2.56
CA ILE A 161 -1.37 4.02 -2.83
C ILE A 161 -0.57 2.85 -3.40
N ALA A 162 0.26 3.10 -4.41
CA ALA A 162 1.10 2.07 -5.01
C ALA A 162 2.57 2.23 -4.62
N LEU A 163 3.20 1.12 -4.22
CA LEU A 163 4.62 1.04 -3.89
C LEU A 163 5.31 -0.03 -4.73
N GLY A 164 6.55 0.25 -5.13
CA GLY A 164 7.47 -0.71 -5.73
C GLY A 164 8.46 -1.21 -4.68
N TYR A 165 8.74 -2.51 -4.64
CA TYR A 165 9.74 -3.11 -3.76
C TYR A 165 10.81 -3.86 -4.55
N THR A 166 12.06 -3.41 -4.45
CA THR A 166 13.21 -4.06 -5.10
C THR A 166 14.44 -4.00 -4.20
N ARG A 167 15.14 -5.13 -4.05
CA ARG A 167 16.45 -5.21 -3.35
C ARG A 167 16.49 -4.51 -1.98
N GLY A 168 15.44 -4.66 -1.16
CA GLY A 168 15.38 -4.04 0.16
C GLY A 168 14.89 -2.58 0.18
N HIS A 169 14.51 -2.02 -0.97
CA HIS A 169 14.07 -0.63 -1.08
C HIS A 169 12.62 -0.51 -1.55
N PHE A 170 11.90 0.43 -0.94
CA PHE A 170 10.58 0.88 -1.39
C PHE A 170 10.69 2.14 -2.22
N SER A 171 9.81 2.27 -3.22
CA SER A 171 9.65 3.48 -4.03
C SER A 171 8.18 3.76 -4.25
N ALA A 172 7.78 5.03 -4.21
CA ALA A 172 6.43 5.41 -4.60
C ALA A 172 6.26 5.20 -6.11
N LEU A 173 5.17 4.54 -6.51
CA LEU A 173 4.79 4.41 -7.90
C LEU A 173 3.67 5.40 -8.17
N VAL A 174 3.94 6.33 -9.08
CA VAL A 174 3.01 7.41 -9.43
C VAL A 174 2.76 7.39 -10.92
N ALA A 175 1.51 7.65 -11.31
CA ALA A 175 1.18 7.88 -12.69
C ALA A 175 1.41 9.35 -13.04
N MET A 176 1.64 9.59 -14.33
CA MET A 176 1.62 10.95 -14.86
C MET A 176 0.19 11.47 -14.84
N GLU A 177 0.02 12.75 -14.53
CA GLU A 177 -1.26 13.41 -14.75
C GLU A 177 -1.54 13.44 -16.26
N ASN A 178 -2.74 13.05 -16.66
CA ASN A 178 -3.16 13.20 -18.05
C ASN A 178 -3.45 14.69 -18.27
N ASP A 179 -2.50 15.42 -18.85
CA ASP A 179 -2.75 16.76 -19.35
C ASP A 179 -3.78 16.60 -20.47
N GLY A 180 -5.02 17.05 -20.27
CA GLY A 180 -6.13 16.95 -21.22
C GLY A 180 -5.90 17.68 -22.56
N TYR A 181 -4.86 17.30 -23.30
CA TYR A 181 -4.45 17.87 -24.58
C TYR A 181 -5.50 17.68 -25.68
N ASP A 182 -6.50 16.83 -25.47
CA ASP A 182 -7.61 16.62 -26.41
C ASP A 182 -8.70 17.71 -26.35
N ASN A 183 -8.71 18.60 -25.33
CA ASN A 183 -9.74 19.62 -25.15
C ASN A 183 -9.23 21.07 -25.30
N ARG A 184 -8.32 21.35 -26.25
CA ARG A 184 -8.08 22.73 -26.75
C ARG A 184 -9.19 23.19 -27.72
N GLY A 185 -10.45 22.90 -27.39
CA GLY A 185 -11.63 23.49 -28.01
C GLY A 185 -12.06 24.72 -27.20
N ALA A 186 -12.38 25.81 -27.89
CA ALA A 186 -12.70 27.10 -27.29
C ALA A 186 -13.75 27.03 -26.15
N GLY A 187 -13.29 27.22 -24.91
CA GLY A 187 -13.97 28.01 -23.87
C GLY A 187 -15.40 27.67 -23.44
N ALA A 188 -15.93 26.46 -23.69
CA ALA A 188 -17.33 26.17 -23.33
C ALA A 188 -17.62 24.73 -22.86
N ASN A 189 -16.64 23.97 -22.35
CA ASN A 189 -16.95 22.68 -21.70
C ASN A 189 -17.17 22.88 -20.19
N LEU A 190 -18.45 22.86 -19.78
CA LEU A 190 -18.89 22.90 -18.38
C LEU A 190 -18.83 21.52 -17.69
N ASN A 191 -18.25 20.51 -18.35
CA ASN A 191 -18.14 19.17 -17.79
C ASN A 191 -17.05 19.15 -16.71
N THR A 192 -17.49 19.12 -15.45
CA THR A 192 -16.63 19.02 -14.26
C THR A 192 -15.85 17.70 -14.15
N ASP A 193 -16.13 16.74 -15.03
CA ASP A 193 -15.48 15.43 -15.07
C ASP A 193 -14.14 15.44 -15.84
N ASP A 194 -13.89 16.48 -16.64
CA ASP A 194 -12.64 16.64 -17.43
C ASP A 194 -11.38 16.85 -16.57
N ASP A 195 -11.53 17.10 -15.26
CA ASP A 195 -10.41 17.30 -14.33
C ASP A 195 -10.03 16.04 -13.52
N VAL A 196 -10.69 14.91 -13.77
CA VAL A 196 -10.42 13.65 -13.04
C VAL A 196 -9.49 12.77 -13.85
N THR A 197 -8.30 12.50 -13.31
CA THR A 197 -7.38 11.50 -13.84
C THR A 197 -7.61 10.16 -13.14
N VAL A 198 -7.68 9.08 -13.92
CA VAL A 198 -7.87 7.71 -13.39
C VAL A 198 -6.67 6.86 -13.75
N THR A 199 -5.97 6.39 -12.74
CA THR A 199 -4.88 5.41 -12.87
C THR A 199 -5.39 4.03 -12.56
N PHE A 200 -5.13 3.07 -13.45
CA PHE A 200 -5.48 1.66 -13.25
C PHE A 200 -4.30 0.89 -12.68
N LEU A 201 -4.49 0.31 -11.50
CA LEU A 201 -3.48 -0.42 -10.74
C LEU A 201 -3.84 -1.91 -10.73
N PRO A 202 -3.09 -2.79 -11.45
CA PRO A 202 -3.40 -4.22 -11.52
C PRO A 202 -3.51 -4.88 -10.15
N LEU A 203 -4.58 -5.65 -9.94
CA LEU A 203 -4.75 -6.50 -8.74
C LEU A 203 -4.34 -7.95 -8.99
N VAL A 204 -3.67 -8.19 -10.11
CA VAL A 204 -3.12 -9.48 -10.52
C VAL A 204 -1.64 -9.33 -10.88
N ASP A 205 -0.88 -10.42 -10.82
CA ASP A 205 0.48 -10.46 -11.34
C ASP A 205 0.52 -10.69 -12.87
N SER A 206 1.73 -10.79 -13.43
CA SER A 206 1.94 -11.01 -14.87
C SER A 206 1.36 -12.33 -15.39
N GLU A 207 1.09 -13.29 -14.50
CA GLU A 207 0.49 -14.59 -14.81
C GLU A 207 -1.04 -14.57 -14.63
N ARG A 208 -1.63 -13.38 -14.42
CA ARG A 208 -3.05 -13.16 -14.08
C ARG A 208 -3.49 -13.78 -12.75
N LYS A 209 -2.55 -14.17 -11.89
CA LYS A 209 -2.87 -14.64 -10.55
C LYS A 209 -3.20 -13.45 -9.64
N LEU A 210 -4.27 -13.56 -8.86
CA LEU A 210 -4.66 -12.53 -7.91
C LEU A 210 -3.51 -12.20 -6.93
N LEU A 211 -3.28 -10.91 -6.70
CA LEU A 211 -2.32 -10.45 -5.71
C LEU A 211 -2.79 -10.88 -4.31
N HIS A 212 -1.85 -11.38 -3.52
CA HIS A 212 -2.11 -11.82 -2.16
C HIS A 212 -2.59 -10.66 -1.27
N VAL A 213 -3.64 -10.86 -0.47
CA VAL A 213 -4.13 -9.87 0.51
C VAL A 213 -3.56 -10.18 1.88
N HIS A 214 -2.70 -9.30 2.40
CA HIS A 214 -1.95 -9.50 3.65
C HIS A 214 -2.83 -9.42 4.91
N PHE A 215 -2.46 -10.19 5.93
CA PHE A 215 -3.06 -10.15 7.28
C PHE A 215 -4.57 -10.45 7.36
N LEU A 216 -5.08 -11.27 6.44
CA LEU A 216 -6.42 -11.85 6.56
C LEU A 216 -6.47 -12.79 7.76
N SER A 217 -7.58 -12.72 8.50
CA SER A 217 -7.92 -13.71 9.51
C SER A 217 -8.44 -14.98 8.86
N ALA A 218 -8.47 -16.08 9.61
CA ALA A 218 -8.96 -17.37 9.13
C ALA A 218 -10.39 -17.32 8.55
N HIS A 219 -11.21 -16.34 8.97
CA HIS A 219 -12.58 -16.16 8.47
C HIS A 219 -12.69 -15.32 7.19
N GLU A 220 -11.71 -14.46 6.92
CA GLU A 220 -11.65 -13.67 5.67
C GLU A 220 -10.84 -14.39 4.58
N MET A 221 -10.05 -15.37 4.98
CA MET A 221 -9.44 -16.32 4.07
C MET A 221 -10.51 -17.10 3.30
N GLY A 222 -10.26 -17.33 2.01
CA GLY A 222 -11.24 -17.95 1.14
C GLY A 222 -10.64 -18.33 -0.20
N ASN A 223 -11.50 -18.79 -1.11
CA ASN A 223 -11.13 -18.98 -2.50
C ASN A 223 -10.90 -17.63 -3.20
N GLU A 224 -10.43 -17.68 -4.45
CA GLU A 224 -10.10 -16.48 -5.23
C GLU A 224 -11.30 -15.54 -5.41
N GLU A 225 -12.51 -16.09 -5.58
CA GLU A 225 -13.75 -15.30 -5.72
C GLU A 225 -14.09 -14.53 -4.44
N GLN A 226 -13.93 -15.15 -3.27
CA GLN A 226 -14.13 -14.49 -1.97
C GLN A 226 -13.09 -13.39 -1.75
N GLN A 227 -11.84 -13.62 -2.14
CA GLN A 227 -10.78 -12.61 -2.05
C GLN A 227 -11.03 -11.44 -3.00
N GLU A 228 -11.46 -11.71 -4.24
CA GLU A 228 -11.86 -10.65 -5.18
C GLU A 228 -13.03 -9.83 -4.63
N LYS A 229 -14.05 -10.49 -4.06
CA LYS A 229 -15.17 -9.80 -3.43
C LYS A 229 -14.70 -8.87 -2.31
N LEU A 230 -13.80 -9.34 -1.44
CA LEU A 230 -13.20 -8.52 -0.40
C LEU A 230 -12.47 -7.32 -1.00
N LEU A 231 -11.67 -7.49 -2.06
CA LEU A 231 -11.00 -6.38 -2.72
C LEU A 231 -12.00 -5.34 -3.25
N ARG A 232 -13.12 -5.77 -3.85
CA ARG A 232 -14.18 -4.87 -4.34
C ARG A 232 -14.90 -4.09 -3.24
N GLU A 233 -14.95 -4.62 -2.03
CA GLU A 233 -15.49 -3.92 -0.87
C GLU A 233 -14.57 -2.76 -0.45
N TRP A 234 -13.25 -2.97 -0.46
CA TRP A 234 -12.25 -2.00 0.02
C TRP A 234 -11.66 -1.07 -1.05
N LEU A 235 -11.77 -1.42 -2.33
CA LEU A 235 -11.21 -0.69 -3.46
C LEU A 235 -12.29 -0.39 -4.51
N ASP A 236 -12.09 0.66 -5.28
CA ASP A 236 -12.87 0.90 -6.50
C ASP A 236 -12.30 0.03 -7.63
N CYS A 237 -12.79 -1.19 -7.80
CA CYS A 237 -12.26 -2.12 -8.80
C CYS A 237 -12.99 -2.05 -10.14
N CYS A 238 -12.27 -2.29 -11.23
CA CYS A 238 -12.80 -2.54 -12.56
C CYS A 238 -12.10 -3.74 -13.21
N VAL A 239 -12.70 -4.26 -14.28
CA VAL A 239 -12.03 -5.22 -15.16
C VAL A 239 -11.76 -4.52 -16.48
N THR A 240 -10.51 -4.50 -16.92
CA THR A 240 -10.14 -3.89 -18.21
C THR A 240 -10.70 -4.72 -19.38
N GLU A 241 -10.75 -4.15 -20.59
CA GLU A 241 -11.16 -4.88 -21.79
C GLU A 241 -10.33 -6.16 -22.02
N GLY A 242 -9.06 -6.16 -21.60
CA GLY A 242 -8.18 -7.33 -21.63
C GLY A 242 -8.45 -8.38 -20.55
N GLY A 243 -9.52 -8.21 -19.75
CA GLY A 243 -9.90 -9.12 -18.67
C GLY A 243 -9.02 -9.03 -17.42
N MET A 244 -8.30 -7.92 -17.21
CA MET A 244 -7.43 -7.74 -16.04
C MET A 244 -8.20 -7.02 -14.93
N LEU A 245 -8.25 -7.62 -13.73
CA LEU A 245 -8.76 -6.95 -12.54
C LEU A 245 -7.79 -5.84 -12.11
N ALA A 246 -8.29 -4.62 -11.91
CA ALA A 246 -7.51 -3.47 -11.48
C ALA A 246 -8.27 -2.61 -10.48
N ALA A 247 -7.55 -1.95 -9.57
CA ALA A 247 -8.05 -0.88 -8.73
C ALA A 247 -7.93 0.46 -9.45
N MET A 248 -8.94 1.32 -9.31
CA MET A 248 -8.95 2.68 -9.83
C MET A 248 -8.44 3.65 -8.78
N GLN A 249 -7.33 4.30 -9.07
CA GLN A 249 -6.83 5.44 -8.31
C GLN A 249 -7.26 6.72 -9.03
N LYS A 250 -8.27 7.38 -8.47
CA LYS A 250 -8.82 8.65 -9.00
C LYS A 250 -8.12 9.84 -8.33
N SER A 251 -7.66 10.80 -9.12
CA SER A 251 -7.11 12.09 -8.69
C SER A 251 -7.81 13.24 -9.40
N SER A 252 -7.87 14.41 -8.76
CA SER A 252 -8.43 15.62 -9.36
C SER A 252 -7.58 16.81 -8.95
N ARG A 253 -7.19 17.65 -9.91
CA ARG A 253 -6.33 18.81 -9.66
C ARG A 253 -6.98 19.78 -8.66
N ARG A 254 -8.30 19.94 -8.73
CA ARG A 254 -9.07 20.74 -7.77
C ARG A 254 -9.00 20.26 -6.32
N ARG A 255 -8.69 18.98 -6.09
CA ARG A 255 -8.59 18.39 -4.75
C ARG A 255 -7.15 18.26 -4.26
N ASN A 256 -6.17 18.71 -5.04
CA ASN A 256 -4.77 18.71 -4.63
C ASN A 256 -4.56 19.68 -3.46
N HIS A 257 -3.72 19.28 -2.51
CA HIS A 257 -3.44 20.09 -1.34
C HIS A 257 -2.64 21.35 -1.77
N PRO A 258 -3.07 22.58 -1.42
CA PRO A 258 -2.46 23.80 -1.95
C PRO A 258 -0.95 23.91 -1.74
N LEU A 259 -0.45 23.48 -0.58
CA LEU A 259 1.00 23.47 -0.31
C LEU A 259 1.77 22.48 -1.18
N VAL A 260 1.17 21.34 -1.53
CA VAL A 260 1.79 20.35 -2.41
C VAL A 260 1.81 20.90 -3.83
N THR A 261 0.71 21.49 -4.29
CA THR A 261 0.65 22.17 -5.59
C THR A 261 1.70 23.27 -5.70
N GLN A 262 1.80 24.15 -4.70
CA GLN A 262 2.81 25.20 -4.68
C GLN A 262 4.23 24.64 -4.71
N MET A 263 4.51 23.59 -3.93
CA MET A 263 5.82 22.93 -3.92
C MET A 263 6.17 22.34 -5.29
N VAL A 264 5.21 21.68 -5.96
CA VAL A 264 5.40 21.10 -7.29
C VAL A 264 5.62 22.18 -8.35
N GLU A 265 4.84 23.27 -8.34
CA GLU A 265 5.05 24.39 -9.26
C GLU A 265 6.43 25.03 -9.09
N ASN A 266 6.84 25.31 -7.85
CA ASN A 266 8.17 25.85 -7.57
C ASN A 266 9.30 24.91 -8.04
N TRP A 267 9.10 23.59 -7.95
CA TRP A 267 10.04 22.60 -8.45
C TRP A 267 10.09 22.59 -9.98
N LEU A 268 8.93 22.66 -10.65
CA LEU A 268 8.81 22.72 -12.11
C LEU A 268 9.44 23.99 -12.70
N ASP A 269 9.34 25.13 -12.02
CA ASP A 269 9.96 26.39 -12.45
C ASP A 269 11.50 26.30 -12.55
N GLY A 270 12.13 25.35 -11.86
CA GLY A 270 13.56 25.07 -12.04
C GLY A 270 13.92 24.40 -13.38
N TYR A 271 12.92 23.89 -14.12
CA TYR A 271 13.08 23.20 -15.40
C TYR A 271 12.40 23.92 -16.58
N ARG A 272 11.59 24.96 -16.31
CA ARG A 272 10.96 25.83 -17.32
C ARG A 272 11.92 26.93 -17.75
#